data_AF-A0A2V8P4T1-F1
#
_entry.id   AF-A0A2V8P4T1-F1
#
_cell.length_a   1.000
_cell.length_b   1.000
_cell.length_c   1.000
_cell.angle_alpha   90.00
_cell.angle_beta   90.00
_cell.angle_gamma   90.00
#
_symmetry.space_group_name_H-M   'P 1'
#
loop_
_entity.id
_entity.type
_entity.pdbx_description
1 polymer ?
#
loop_
_entity_poly.entity_id
_entity_poly.type
_entity_poly.pdbx_seq_one_letter_code
_entity_poly.pdbx_strand_id
1 'polypeptide(L)'
;GARLTYITKADKSSQLETAKLRDETGREKEIDPKATYTIVTIDYLVSVGGERYSVLREGRNTKPLGITLRDAVMDYVKSETAAAREIKPRLDERFILDRANSVLSGEAPLK
;
A
#
# COMPACT_ATOMS: atom_id res chain seq x y z
N GLY A 1 2.15 -0.73 8.22
CA GLY A 1 1.88 -0.64 6.77
C GLY A 1 1.95 0.79 6.29
N ALA A 2 1.80 1.04 4.99
CA ALA A 2 1.73 2.41 4.46
C ALA A 2 0.28 2.95 4.49
N ARG A 3 0.15 4.25 4.76
CA ARG A 3 -1.09 5.03 4.65
C ARG A 3 -0.86 6.13 3.61
N LEU A 4 -1.64 6.09 2.54
CA LEU A 4 -1.45 6.96 1.37
C LEU A 4 -2.73 7.77 1.14
N THR A 5 -2.60 9.08 1.09
CA THR A 5 -3.69 9.99 0.74
C THR A 5 -3.44 10.57 -0.65
N TYR A 6 -4.48 10.57 -1.47
CA TYR A 6 -4.45 11.07 -2.83
C TYR A 6 -5.52 12.14 -3.06
N ILE A 7 -5.28 13.00 -4.03
CA ILE A 7 -6.28 13.91 -4.60
C ILE A 7 -6.49 13.60 -6.09
N THR A 8 -7.68 13.92 -6.60
CA THR A 8 -7.96 13.94 -8.04
C THR A 8 -7.78 15.36 -8.56
N LYS A 9 -6.90 15.55 -9.54
CA LYS A 9 -6.67 16.83 -10.22
C LYS A 9 -7.79 17.15 -11.22
N ALA A 10 -7.79 18.38 -11.72
CA ALA A 10 -8.72 18.84 -12.75
C ALA A 10 -8.63 18.02 -14.06
N ASP A 11 -7.44 17.49 -14.39
CA ASP A 11 -7.23 16.60 -15.54
C ASP A 11 -7.65 15.14 -15.27
N LYS A 12 -8.31 14.88 -14.12
CA LYS A 12 -8.73 13.56 -13.63
C LYS A 12 -7.57 12.61 -13.29
N SER A 13 -6.33 13.08 -13.27
CA SER A 13 -5.19 12.30 -12.77
C SER A 13 -5.15 12.27 -11.25
N SER A 14 -4.64 11.18 -10.69
CA SER A 14 -4.40 11.07 -9.25
C SER A 14 -3.03 11.64 -8.88
N GLN A 15 -2.97 12.40 -7.79
CA GLN A 15 -1.74 12.88 -7.20
C GLN A 15 -1.63 12.39 -5.76
N LEU A 16 -0.45 11.88 -5.40
CA LEU A 16 -0.12 11.60 -4.00
C LEU A 16 -0.01 12.91 -3.22
N GLU A 17 -0.77 13.02 -2.14
CA GLU A 17 -0.77 14.17 -1.23
C GLU A 17 0.13 13.90 -0.03
N THR A 18 -0.12 12.80 0.69
CA THR A 18 0.69 12.39 1.85
C THR A 18 0.96 10.89 1.83
N ALA A 19 2.10 10.50 2.39
CA ALA A 19 2.50 9.11 2.53
C ALA A 19 3.19 8.87 3.87
N LYS A 20 2.55 8.06 4.71
CA LYS A 20 3.01 7.77 6.07
C LYS A 20 3.18 6.27 6.28
N LEU A 21 4.10 5.90 7.17
CA LEU A 21 4.22 4.55 7.71
C LEU A 21 3.50 4.49 9.05
N ARG A 22 2.67 3.46 9.21
CA ARG A 22 1.95 3.14 10.43
C ARG A 22 2.50 1.87 11.04
N ASP A 23 2.89 1.92 12.32
CA ASP A 23 3.35 0.73 13.05
C ASP A 23 2.18 -0.07 13.67
N GLU A 24 2.51 -1.18 14.34
CA GLU A 24 1.53 -2.08 14.99
C GLU A 24 0.77 -1.40 16.14
N THR A 25 1.37 -0.38 16.77
CA THR A 25 0.73 0.43 17.83
C THR A 25 -0.15 1.55 17.25
N GLY A 26 -0.16 1.70 15.92
CA GLY A 26 -0.90 2.70 15.19
C GLY A 26 -0.22 4.06 15.10
N ARG A 27 1.03 4.20 15.53
CA ARG A 27 1.78 5.45 15.39
C ARG A 27 2.15 5.68 13.93
N GLU A 28 2.01 6.92 13.50
CA GLU A 28 2.32 7.33 12.13
C GLU A 28 3.63 8.11 12.07
N LYS A 29 4.42 7.85 11.03
CA LYS A 29 5.65 8.57 10.71
C LYS A 29 5.67 8.89 9.22
N GLU A 30 6.00 10.11 8.86
CA GLU A 30 6.23 10.50 7.46
C GLU A 30 7.32 9.64 6.81
N ILE A 31 7.13 9.33 5.52
CA ILE A 31 8.19 8.68 4.73
C ILE A 31 9.29 9.71 4.47
N ASP A 32 10.50 9.39 4.90
CA ASP A 32 11.70 10.18 4.62
C ASP A 32 12.29 9.74 3.27
N PRO A 33 12.31 10.60 2.24
CA PRO A 33 12.83 10.25 0.92
C PRO A 33 14.33 9.86 0.92
N LYS A 34 15.07 10.22 1.98
CA LYS A 34 16.50 9.90 2.11
C LYS A 34 16.76 8.63 2.91
N ALA A 35 15.73 8.07 3.55
CA ALA A 35 15.86 6.84 4.32
C ALA A 35 15.77 5.60 3.43
N THR A 36 16.42 4.52 3.87
CA THR A 36 16.29 3.20 3.24
C THR A 36 15.21 2.39 3.94
N TYR A 37 14.28 1.85 3.17
CA TYR A 37 13.18 1.02 3.67
C TYR A 37 13.26 -0.39 3.10
N THR A 38 12.92 -1.38 3.92
CA THR A 38 12.69 -2.74 3.48
C THR A 38 11.22 -2.91 3.13
N ILE A 39 10.94 -3.41 1.94
CA ILE A 39 9.59 -3.77 1.50
C ILE A 39 9.53 -5.27 1.22
N VAL A 40 8.32 -5.84 1.33
CA VAL A 40 8.02 -7.20 0.87
C VAL A 40 7.13 -7.07 -0.36
N THR A 41 7.52 -7.71 -1.46
CA THR A 41 6.78 -7.71 -2.72
C THR A 41 6.91 -9.07 -3.41
N ILE A 42 6.14 -9.29 -4.47
CA ILE A 42 6.22 -10.49 -5.31
C ILE A 42 7.21 -10.30 -6.45
N ASP A 43 7.84 -11.39 -6.87
CA ASP A 43 8.81 -11.45 -7.97
C ASP A 43 8.23 -10.93 -9.30
N TYR A 44 6.94 -11.15 -9.55
CA TYR A 44 6.27 -10.63 -10.74
C TYR A 44 6.38 -9.11 -10.86
N LEU A 45 6.20 -8.35 -9.77
CA LEU A 45 6.29 -6.87 -9.81
C LEU A 45 7.73 -6.40 -10.01
N VAL A 46 8.71 -7.16 -9.54
CA VAL A 46 10.14 -6.85 -9.71
C VAL A 46 10.59 -7.19 -11.14
N SER A 47 10.21 -8.35 -11.67
CA SER A 47 10.77 -8.89 -12.90
C SER A 47 9.92 -8.58 -14.13
N VAL A 48 8.59 -8.58 -14.01
CA VAL A 48 7.66 -8.56 -15.17
C VAL A 48 6.82 -7.30 -15.25
N GLY A 49 6.54 -6.60 -14.13
CA GLY A 49 5.57 -5.48 -14.03
C GLY A 49 5.75 -4.28 -14.98
N GLY A 50 6.81 -4.26 -15.80
CA GLY A 50 7.06 -3.23 -16.79
C GLY A 50 7.52 -1.91 -16.18
N GLU A 51 7.53 -0.86 -16.99
CA GLU A 51 8.10 0.46 -16.63
C GLU A 51 7.46 1.10 -15.40
N ARG A 52 6.17 0.81 -15.12
CA ARG A 52 5.47 1.38 -13.96
C ARG A 52 6.02 0.91 -12.61
N TYR A 53 6.77 -0.20 -12.58
CA TYR A 53 7.38 -0.77 -11.37
C TYR A 53 8.90 -0.84 -11.47
N SER A 54 9.52 -0.11 -12.42
CA SER A 54 10.97 -0.11 -12.63
C SER A 54 11.77 0.23 -11.37
N VAL A 55 11.24 1.12 -10.52
CA VAL A 55 11.82 1.50 -9.21
C VAL A 55 12.10 0.30 -8.30
N LEU A 56 11.33 -0.78 -8.41
CA LEU A 56 11.55 -1.98 -7.59
C LEU A 56 12.83 -2.73 -7.96
N ARG A 57 13.31 -2.58 -9.21
CA ARG A 57 14.58 -3.18 -9.67
C ARG A 57 15.80 -2.42 -9.17
N GLU A 58 15.63 -1.18 -8.71
CA GLU A 58 16.71 -0.37 -8.13
C GLU A 58 17.05 -0.79 -6.69
N GLY A 59 16.28 -1.71 -6.11
CA GLY A 59 16.53 -2.27 -4.79
C GLY A 59 17.91 -2.93 -4.69
N ARG A 60 18.76 -2.41 -3.81
CA ARG A 60 20.18 -2.83 -3.69
C ARG A 60 20.41 -4.10 -2.84
N ASN A 61 19.42 -4.53 -2.07
CA ASN A 61 19.55 -5.63 -1.09
C ASN A 61 18.36 -6.59 -1.16
N THR A 62 18.05 -7.07 -2.36
CA THR A 62 16.94 -7.99 -2.59
C THR A 62 17.26 -9.38 -2.06
N LYS A 63 16.36 -9.93 -1.23
CA LYS A 63 16.50 -11.27 -0.64
C LYS A 63 15.29 -12.13 -1.01
N PRO A 64 15.44 -13.13 -1.89
CA PRO A 64 14.37 -14.08 -2.17
C PRO A 64 13.99 -14.83 -0.89
N LEU A 65 12.69 -14.82 -0.56
CA LEU A 65 12.18 -15.54 0.62
C LEU A 65 12.04 -17.04 0.39
N GLY A 66 12.04 -17.48 -0.89
CA GLY A 66 11.90 -18.90 -1.24
C GLY A 66 10.52 -19.49 -0.96
N ILE A 67 9.52 -18.65 -0.67
CA ILE A 67 8.12 -19.04 -0.44
C ILE A 67 7.22 -18.44 -1.51
N THR A 68 6.16 -19.16 -1.87
CA THR A 68 5.16 -18.61 -2.80
C THR A 68 4.17 -17.71 -2.04
N LEU A 69 3.55 -16.76 -2.75
CA LEU A 69 2.45 -15.97 -2.19
C LEU A 69 1.31 -16.88 -1.68
N ARG A 70 1.04 -17.97 -2.41
CA ARG A 70 0.02 -18.96 -2.02
C ARG A 70 0.37 -19.56 -0.66
N ASP A 71 1.60 -20.03 -0.48
CA ASP A 71 2.02 -20.66 0.77
C ASP A 71 1.94 -19.67 1.93
N ALA A 72 2.44 -18.44 1.74
CA ALA A 72 2.36 -17.39 2.77
C ALA A 72 0.91 -17.10 3.21
N VAL A 73 -0.03 -17.03 2.27
CA VAL A 73 -1.46 -16.81 2.57
C VAL A 73 -2.05 -18.05 3.27
N MET A 74 -1.76 -19.26 2.77
CA MET A 74 -2.26 -20.50 3.37
C MET A 74 -1.74 -20.70 4.79
N ASP A 75 -0.48 -20.39 5.05
CA ASP A 75 0.12 -20.48 6.37
C ASP A 75 -0.52 -19.49 7.34
N TYR A 76 -0.80 -18.26 6.90
CA TYR A 76 -1.58 -17.30 7.68
C TYR A 76 -2.97 -17.87 8.04
N VAL A 77 -3.73 -18.36 7.05
CA VAL A 77 -5.08 -18.92 7.27
C VAL A 77 -5.06 -20.10 8.24
N LYS A 78 -4.09 -21.02 8.09
CA LYS A 78 -3.90 -22.15 9.00
C LYS A 78 -3.59 -21.66 10.41
N SER A 79 -2.72 -20.67 10.56
CA SER A 79 -2.32 -20.13 11.87
C SER A 79 -3.48 -19.46 12.62
N GLU A 80 -4.32 -18.69 11.92
CA GLU A 80 -5.51 -18.06 12.49
C GLU A 80 -6.56 -19.12 12.88
N THR A 81 -6.77 -20.11 12.01
CA THR A 81 -7.72 -21.20 12.25
C THR A 81 -7.29 -22.06 13.45
N ALA A 82 -6.02 -22.42 13.54
CA ALA A 82 -5.48 -23.19 14.66
C ALA A 82 -5.63 -22.45 16.00
N ALA A 83 -5.61 -21.12 15.97
CA ALA A 83 -5.84 -20.28 17.14
C ALA A 83 -7.33 -19.93 17.37
N ALA A 84 -8.25 -20.54 16.62
CA ALA A 84 -9.69 -20.25 16.64
C ALA A 84 -10.02 -18.76 16.45
N ARG A 85 -9.18 -18.02 15.70
CA ARG A 85 -9.41 -16.61 15.37
C ARG A 85 -10.14 -16.49 14.03
N GLU A 86 -11.13 -15.63 14.01
CA GLU A 86 -11.90 -15.35 12.79
C GLU A 86 -11.17 -14.31 11.91
N ILE A 87 -10.96 -14.64 10.64
CA ILE A 87 -10.33 -13.73 9.68
C ILE A 87 -11.37 -12.75 9.16
N LYS A 88 -11.34 -11.51 9.66
CA LYS A 88 -12.21 -10.43 9.20
C LYS A 88 -11.41 -9.34 8.48
N PRO A 89 -11.63 -9.12 7.17
CA PRO A 89 -11.08 -7.94 6.52
C PRO A 89 -11.71 -6.68 7.13
N ARG A 90 -10.89 -5.64 7.35
CA ARG A 90 -11.36 -4.35 7.85
C ARG A 90 -10.89 -3.25 6.91
N LEU A 91 -11.76 -2.27 6.70
CA LEU A 91 -11.33 -1.00 6.14
C LEU A 91 -10.53 -0.28 7.23
N ASP A 92 -9.23 -0.15 7.00
CA ASP A 92 -8.25 0.41 7.94
C ASP A 92 -7.53 1.64 7.35
N GLU A 93 -8.14 2.24 6.33
CA GLU A 93 -7.76 3.53 5.75
C GLU A 93 -6.32 3.57 5.21
N ARG A 94 -5.79 2.45 4.72
CA ARG A 94 -4.48 2.40 4.06
C ARG A 94 -4.40 3.25 2.78
N PHE A 95 -5.52 3.47 2.12
CA PHE A 95 -5.67 4.31 0.94
C PHE A 95 -6.84 5.26 1.15
N ILE A 96 -6.60 6.56 0.98
CA ILE A 96 -7.59 7.61 1.21
C ILE A 96 -7.62 8.51 -0.01
N LEU A 97 -8.83 8.84 -0.46
CA LEU A 97 -9.06 9.94 -1.38
C LEU A 97 -9.48 11.15 -0.54
N ASP A 98 -8.66 12.19 -0.52
CA ASP A 98 -9.08 13.47 0.03
C ASP A 98 -10.07 14.11 -0.94
N ARG A 99 -11.36 13.90 -0.65
CA ARG A 99 -12.45 14.43 -1.46
C ARG A 99 -12.57 15.94 -1.38
N ALA A 100 -12.23 16.54 -0.24
CA ALA A 100 -12.36 17.98 -0.04
C ALA A 100 -11.40 18.76 -0.94
N ASN A 101 -10.22 18.20 -1.19
CA ASN A 101 -9.20 18.78 -2.07
C ASN A 101 -9.18 18.15 -3.48
N SER A 102 -10.12 17.27 -3.80
CA SER A 102 -10.25 16.64 -5.12
C SER A 102 -11.24 17.35 -6.02
N VAL A 103 -10.95 17.41 -7.32
CA VAL A 103 -11.89 17.82 -8.35
C VAL A 103 -12.71 16.59 -8.79
N LEU A 104 -13.84 16.37 -8.14
CA LEU A 104 -14.75 15.25 -8.45
C LEU A 104 -15.77 15.72 -9.49
N SER A 105 -15.71 15.16 -10.71
CA SER A 105 -16.74 15.41 -11.73
C SER A 105 -18.05 14.76 -11.31
N GLY A 106 -18.99 15.52 -10.76
CA GLY A 106 -20.34 15.06 -10.41
C GLY A 106 -21.00 15.69 -9.18
N GLU A 107 -20.27 16.45 -8.35
CA GLU A 107 -20.88 17.22 -7.26
C GLU A 107 -21.23 18.62 -7.76
N ALA A 108 -22.52 18.89 -7.95
CA ALA A 108 -22.99 20.27 -8.09
C ALA A 108 -22.62 21.05 -6.82
N PRO A 109 -22.15 22.31 -6.94
CA PRO A 109 -21.84 23.10 -5.76
C PRO A 109 -23.10 23.23 -4.90
N LEU A 110 -22.97 22.90 -3.61
CA LEU A 110 -23.97 23.26 -2.59
C LEU A 110 -24.08 24.80 -2.62
N LYS A 111 -25.23 25.29 -3.08
CA LYS A 111 -25.62 26.70 -2.97
C LYS A 111 -25.85 27.11 -1.52
#